data_AF-A0A259K186-F1
#
_entry.id   AF-A0A259K186-F1
#
_cell.length_a   1.000
_cell.length_b   1.000
_cell.length_c   1.000
_cell.angle_alpha   90.00
_cell.angle_beta   90.00
_cell.angle_gamma   90.00
#
_symmetry.space_group_name_H-M   'P 1'
#
loop_
_entity.id
_entity.type
_entity.pdbx_description
1 polymer ?
#
loop_
_entity_poly.entity_id
_entity_poly.type
_entity_poly.pdbx_seq_one_letter_code
_entity_poly.pdbx_strand_id
1 'polypeptide(L)'
;MSEVRLSIGGRNYTIACADGQEEHVAGLGALVDSKLAEFGPNRAPQEAQNLLFAALLIAEDLHQARSTATAQQAELAAAVRERNVAMGQHDQHKARISELEVELSNLQSAQQASARESDDIKAELTRLRTELVDAEQVEAELRSGLAGLVEERDALQLELDEALAREAAMPAAEGPFARVATADHEAGLAPALERFAELLENCADKLEGKVQTS
;
A
#
# COMPACT_ATOMS: atom_id res chain seq x y z
N MET A 1 0.73 -1.02 -84.45
CA MET A 1 0.16 -2.37 -84.70
C MET A 1 1.30 -3.25 -85.14
N SER A 2 1.70 -4.13 -84.24
CA SER A 2 2.85 -5.01 -84.38
C SER A 2 2.38 -6.41 -84.75
N GLU A 3 3.19 -7.15 -85.49
CA GLU A 3 2.90 -8.55 -85.87
C GLU A 3 3.96 -9.46 -85.28
N VAL A 4 3.53 -10.56 -84.68
CA VAL A 4 4.42 -11.59 -84.14
C VAL A 4 4.22 -12.87 -84.93
N ARG A 5 5.33 -13.47 -85.37
CA ARG A 5 5.34 -14.79 -86.00
C ARG A 5 5.61 -15.86 -84.95
N LEU A 6 4.67 -16.78 -84.79
CA LEU A 6 4.74 -17.91 -83.87
C LEU A 6 4.95 -19.21 -84.66
N SER A 7 5.79 -20.11 -84.15
CA SER A 7 5.92 -21.48 -84.67
C SER A 7 5.28 -22.43 -83.66
N ILE A 8 4.20 -23.11 -84.07
CA ILE A 8 3.43 -24.02 -83.22
C ILE A 8 3.22 -25.32 -84.01
N GLY A 9 3.62 -26.45 -83.45
CA GLY A 9 3.40 -27.77 -84.06
C GLY A 9 4.11 -27.99 -85.39
N GLY A 10 5.13 -27.18 -85.71
CA GLY A 10 5.82 -27.19 -87.00
C GLY A 10 5.18 -26.28 -88.07
N ARG A 11 4.18 -25.46 -87.72
CA ARG A 11 3.59 -24.45 -88.61
C ARG A 11 3.81 -23.04 -88.08
N ASN A 12 3.95 -22.10 -89.03
CA ASN A 12 4.11 -20.69 -88.73
C ASN A 12 2.75 -19.96 -88.80
N TYR A 13 2.44 -19.22 -87.74
CA TYR A 13 1.24 -18.38 -87.60
C TYR A 13 1.68 -16.92 -87.40
N THR A 14 1.00 -15.98 -88.03
CA THR A 14 1.22 -14.53 -87.81
C THR A 14 0.03 -13.98 -87.04
N ILE A 15 0.27 -13.37 -85.89
CA ILE A 15 -0.76 -12.77 -85.03
C ILE A 15 -0.49 -11.27 -84.89
N ALA A 16 -1.52 -10.46 -85.13
CA ALA A 16 -1.47 -9.05 -84.83
C ALA A 16 -1.61 -8.83 -83.31
N CYS A 17 -0.71 -8.04 -82.74
CA CYS A 17 -0.71 -7.71 -81.32
C CYS A 17 -0.55 -6.20 -81.11
N ALA A 18 -0.88 -5.76 -79.89
CA ALA A 18 -0.64 -4.39 -79.47
C ALA A 18 0.86 -4.15 -79.28
N ASP A 19 1.30 -2.94 -79.56
CA ASP A 19 2.71 -2.55 -79.41
C ASP A 19 3.13 -2.72 -77.94
N GLY A 20 4.20 -3.49 -77.68
CA GLY A 20 4.69 -3.83 -76.34
C GLY A 20 4.20 -5.16 -75.76
N GLN A 21 3.33 -5.91 -76.45
CA GLN A 21 2.86 -7.26 -76.03
C GLN A 21 3.57 -8.40 -76.78
N GLU A 22 4.55 -8.10 -77.62
CA GLU A 22 5.18 -9.06 -78.52
C GLU A 22 5.79 -10.24 -77.78
N GLU A 23 6.50 -9.96 -76.69
CA GLU A 23 7.14 -10.98 -75.84
C GLU A 23 6.11 -11.86 -75.12
N HIS A 24 5.03 -11.25 -74.63
CA HIS A 24 3.96 -11.99 -73.96
C HIS A 24 3.25 -12.95 -74.93
N VAL A 25 2.91 -12.47 -76.12
CA VAL A 25 2.29 -13.29 -77.18
C VAL A 25 3.23 -14.40 -77.66
N ALA A 26 4.53 -14.11 -77.81
CA ALA A 26 5.54 -15.12 -78.11
C ALA A 26 5.62 -16.20 -77.02
N GLY A 27 5.60 -15.80 -75.75
CA GLY A 27 5.57 -16.73 -74.61
C GLY A 27 4.32 -17.61 -74.56
N LEU A 28 3.13 -17.04 -74.83
CA LEU A 28 1.90 -17.81 -74.94
C LEU A 28 1.94 -18.81 -76.11
N GLY A 29 2.51 -18.40 -77.26
CA GLY A 29 2.74 -19.30 -78.39
C GLY A 29 3.64 -20.48 -78.05
N ALA A 30 4.74 -20.22 -77.32
CA ALA A 30 5.65 -21.26 -76.85
C ALA A 30 4.98 -22.22 -75.85
N LEU A 31 4.09 -21.72 -74.99
CA LEU A 31 3.31 -22.56 -74.08
C LEU A 31 2.39 -23.51 -74.84
N VAL A 32 1.70 -23.01 -75.86
CA VAL A 32 0.83 -23.84 -76.73
C VAL A 32 1.65 -24.88 -77.46
N ASP A 33 2.83 -24.53 -78.01
CA ASP A 33 3.72 -25.47 -78.68
C ASP A 33 4.24 -26.56 -77.72
N SER A 34 4.62 -26.17 -76.49
CA SER A 34 5.03 -27.12 -75.45
C SER A 34 3.92 -28.11 -75.12
N LYS A 35 2.69 -27.64 -74.95
CA LYS A 35 1.52 -28.49 -74.66
C LYS A 35 1.20 -29.43 -75.82
N LEU A 36 1.41 -28.96 -77.04
CA LEU A 36 1.28 -29.78 -78.23
C LEU A 36 2.39 -30.86 -78.34
N ALA A 37 3.59 -30.55 -77.86
CA ALA A 37 4.71 -31.47 -77.82
C ALA A 37 4.50 -32.62 -76.82
N GLU A 38 3.74 -32.39 -75.73
CA GLU A 38 3.38 -33.42 -74.74
C GLU A 38 2.62 -34.62 -75.37
N PHE A 39 1.89 -34.41 -76.47
CA PHE A 39 1.20 -35.50 -77.19
C PHE A 39 2.15 -36.46 -77.93
N GLY A 40 3.41 -36.07 -78.16
CA GLY A 40 4.44 -36.91 -78.77
C GLY A 40 4.00 -37.58 -80.09
N PRO A 41 4.14 -38.91 -80.25
CA PRO A 41 3.71 -39.64 -81.45
C PRO A 41 2.19 -39.85 -81.53
N ASN A 42 1.43 -39.58 -80.45
CA ASN A 42 -0.02 -39.80 -80.38
C ASN A 42 -0.84 -38.61 -80.92
N ARG A 43 -0.27 -37.83 -81.84
CA ARG A 43 -1.00 -36.72 -82.48
C ARG A 43 -2.11 -37.26 -83.38
N ALA A 44 -3.27 -36.61 -83.31
CA ALA A 44 -4.35 -36.83 -84.26
C ALA A 44 -3.90 -36.48 -85.69
N PRO A 45 -4.50 -37.12 -86.72
CA PRO A 45 -4.19 -36.84 -88.12
C PRO A 45 -4.48 -35.39 -88.52
N GLN A 46 -5.43 -34.75 -87.83
CA GLN A 46 -5.83 -33.37 -88.08
C GLN A 46 -5.24 -32.44 -87.04
N GLU A 47 -4.46 -31.46 -87.49
CA GLU A 47 -3.85 -30.46 -86.63
C GLU A 47 -4.86 -29.66 -85.80
N ALA A 48 -6.02 -29.34 -86.37
CA ALA A 48 -7.08 -28.63 -85.65
C ALA A 48 -7.53 -29.38 -84.40
N GLN A 49 -7.54 -30.73 -84.45
CA GLN A 49 -7.86 -31.57 -83.29
C GLN A 49 -6.74 -31.52 -82.24
N ASN A 50 -5.47 -31.53 -82.67
CA ASN A 50 -4.33 -31.42 -81.75
C ASN A 50 -4.29 -30.06 -81.04
N LEU A 51 -4.55 -28.96 -81.76
CA LEU A 51 -4.65 -27.62 -81.17
C LEU A 51 -5.86 -27.51 -80.22
N LEU A 52 -6.99 -28.15 -80.53
CA LEU A 52 -8.13 -28.23 -79.63
C LEU A 52 -7.78 -28.95 -78.33
N PHE A 53 -7.08 -30.09 -78.40
CA PHE A 53 -6.63 -30.80 -77.20
C PHE A 53 -5.64 -29.99 -76.38
N ALA A 54 -4.67 -29.31 -77.02
CA ALA A 54 -3.75 -28.41 -76.33
C ALA A 54 -4.51 -27.26 -75.63
N ALA A 55 -5.48 -26.65 -76.30
CA ALA A 55 -6.29 -25.58 -75.74
C ALA A 55 -7.13 -26.04 -74.54
N LEU A 56 -7.74 -27.24 -74.61
CA LEU A 56 -8.49 -27.82 -73.50
C LEU A 56 -7.59 -28.14 -72.31
N LEU A 57 -6.38 -28.66 -72.53
CA LEU A 57 -5.42 -28.94 -71.46
C LEU A 57 -4.98 -27.65 -70.76
N ILE A 58 -4.66 -26.60 -71.53
CA ILE A 58 -4.32 -25.28 -70.97
C ILE A 58 -5.51 -24.68 -70.21
N ALA A 59 -6.74 -24.84 -70.73
CA ALA A 59 -7.94 -24.35 -70.06
C ALA A 59 -8.17 -25.08 -68.73
N GLU A 60 -7.92 -26.38 -68.66
CA GLU A 60 -7.98 -27.17 -67.44
C GLU A 60 -6.90 -26.73 -66.45
N ASP A 61 -5.64 -26.58 -66.88
CA ASP A 61 -4.55 -26.08 -66.04
C ASP A 61 -4.89 -24.70 -65.45
N LEU A 62 -5.44 -23.80 -66.27
CA LEU A 62 -5.88 -22.48 -65.83
C LEU A 62 -7.06 -22.56 -64.86
N HIS A 63 -8.01 -23.46 -65.10
CA HIS A 63 -9.16 -23.69 -64.22
C HIS A 63 -8.69 -24.18 -62.84
N GLN A 64 -7.80 -25.16 -62.81
CA GLN A 64 -7.19 -25.69 -61.58
C GLN A 64 -6.36 -24.63 -60.86
N ALA A 65 -5.53 -23.87 -61.57
CA ALA A 65 -4.75 -22.77 -61.00
C ALA A 65 -5.64 -21.68 -60.39
N ARG A 66 -6.75 -21.33 -61.04
CA ARG A 66 -7.72 -20.38 -60.50
C ARG A 66 -8.43 -20.93 -59.27
N SER A 67 -8.87 -22.19 -59.31
CA SER A 67 -9.54 -22.85 -58.18
C SER A 67 -8.63 -22.89 -56.94
N THR A 68 -7.38 -23.33 -57.12
CA THR A 68 -6.37 -23.36 -56.04
C THR A 68 -6.06 -21.97 -55.51
N ALA A 69 -5.89 -20.95 -56.38
CA ALA A 69 -5.70 -19.58 -55.95
C ALA A 69 -6.88 -19.06 -55.12
N THR A 70 -8.13 -19.36 -55.51
CA THR A 70 -9.30 -18.97 -54.72
C THR A 70 -9.37 -19.65 -53.36
N ALA A 71 -9.02 -20.95 -53.29
CA ALA A 71 -8.95 -21.68 -52.03
C ALA A 71 -7.87 -21.11 -51.10
N GLN A 72 -6.67 -20.85 -51.63
CA GLN A 72 -5.57 -20.24 -50.87
C GLN A 72 -5.92 -18.82 -50.38
N GLN A 73 -6.62 -18.03 -51.19
CA GLN A 73 -7.11 -16.71 -50.76
C GLN A 73 -8.11 -16.82 -49.61
N ALA A 74 -9.02 -17.80 -49.65
CA ALA A 74 -9.97 -18.04 -48.57
C ALA A 74 -9.28 -18.49 -47.28
N GLU A 75 -8.29 -19.38 -47.38
CA GLU A 75 -7.47 -19.83 -46.25
C GLU A 75 -6.67 -18.68 -45.65
N LEU A 76 -6.02 -17.85 -46.47
CA LEU A 76 -5.28 -16.68 -46.01
C LEU A 76 -6.22 -15.69 -45.30
N ALA A 77 -7.41 -15.46 -45.84
CA ALA A 77 -8.41 -14.60 -45.21
C ALA A 77 -8.93 -15.18 -43.88
N ALA A 78 -9.03 -16.51 -43.76
CA ALA A 78 -9.37 -17.17 -42.50
C ALA A 78 -8.23 -17.00 -41.47
N ALA A 79 -6.99 -17.27 -41.86
CA ALA A 79 -5.80 -17.13 -41.00
C ALA A 79 -5.61 -15.69 -40.52
N VAL A 80 -5.84 -14.70 -41.39
CA VAL A 80 -5.78 -13.27 -41.01
C VAL A 80 -6.87 -12.93 -39.99
N ARG A 81 -8.10 -13.45 -40.16
CA ARG A 81 -9.18 -13.24 -39.18
C ARG A 81 -8.83 -13.85 -37.83
N GLU A 82 -8.34 -15.08 -37.81
CA GLU A 82 -7.91 -15.76 -36.58
C GLU A 82 -6.79 -14.99 -35.87
N ARG A 83 -5.76 -14.57 -36.63
CA ARG A 83 -4.68 -13.75 -36.09
C ARG A 83 -5.20 -12.44 -35.49
N ASN A 84 -6.11 -11.75 -36.16
CA ASN A 84 -6.65 -10.49 -35.66
C ASN A 84 -7.48 -10.69 -34.38
N VAL A 85 -8.21 -11.81 -34.25
CA VAL A 85 -8.89 -12.18 -33.01
C VAL A 85 -7.88 -12.46 -31.90
N ALA A 86 -6.83 -13.24 -32.17
CA ALA A 86 -5.77 -13.53 -31.22
C ALA A 86 -5.01 -12.26 -30.78
N MET A 87 -4.75 -11.32 -31.68
CA MET A 87 -4.18 -10.02 -31.35
C MET A 87 -5.09 -9.21 -30.42
N GLY A 88 -6.40 -9.19 -30.68
CA GLY A 88 -7.36 -8.52 -29.80
C GLY A 88 -7.40 -9.14 -28.39
N GLN A 89 -7.32 -10.48 -28.30
CA GLN A 89 -7.22 -11.18 -27.01
C GLN A 89 -5.90 -10.86 -26.29
N HIS A 90 -4.78 -10.82 -27.02
CA HIS A 90 -3.49 -10.46 -26.47
C HIS A 90 -3.49 -9.04 -25.90
N ASP A 91 -4.08 -8.07 -26.60
CA ASP A 91 -4.19 -6.68 -26.12
C ASP A 91 -5.07 -6.58 -24.86
N GLN A 92 -6.17 -7.34 -24.80
CA GLN A 92 -7.01 -7.45 -23.60
C GLN A 92 -6.24 -8.04 -22.42
N HIS A 93 -5.46 -9.11 -22.64
CA HIS A 93 -4.65 -9.72 -21.60
C HIS A 93 -3.57 -8.77 -21.09
N LYS A 94 -2.92 -8.02 -22.00
CA LYS A 94 -1.91 -7.03 -21.64
C LYS A 94 -2.49 -5.90 -20.78
N ALA A 95 -3.68 -5.40 -21.13
CA ALA A 95 -4.38 -4.42 -20.32
C ALA A 95 -4.71 -4.98 -18.92
N ARG A 96 -5.22 -6.22 -18.85
CA ARG A 96 -5.55 -6.87 -17.58
C ARG A 96 -4.32 -7.10 -16.68
N ILE A 97 -3.18 -7.47 -17.27
CA ILE A 97 -1.91 -7.61 -16.55
C ILE A 97 -1.51 -6.26 -15.93
N SER A 98 -1.58 -5.17 -16.70
CA SER A 98 -1.24 -3.84 -16.19
C SER A 98 -2.15 -3.39 -15.06
N GLU A 99 -3.46 -3.66 -15.14
CA GLU A 99 -4.41 -3.40 -14.05
C GLU A 99 -4.03 -4.17 -12.78
N LEU A 100 -3.74 -5.47 -12.91
CA LEU A 100 -3.39 -6.33 -11.79
C LEU A 100 -2.05 -5.92 -11.15
N GLU A 101 -1.07 -5.48 -11.93
CA GLU A 101 0.21 -4.96 -11.41
C GLU A 101 0.01 -3.72 -10.53
N VAL A 102 -0.88 -2.80 -10.95
CA VAL A 102 -1.23 -1.62 -10.15
C VAL A 102 -1.96 -2.04 -8.87
N GLU A 103 -2.91 -2.96 -8.96
CA GLU A 103 -3.63 -3.47 -7.79
C GLU A 103 -2.69 -4.15 -6.79
N LEU A 104 -1.76 -4.97 -7.25
CA LEU A 104 -0.74 -5.61 -6.41
C LEU A 104 0.15 -4.57 -5.72
N SER A 105 0.60 -3.54 -6.43
CA SER A 105 1.41 -2.45 -5.85
C SER A 105 0.65 -1.71 -4.73
N ASN A 106 -0.63 -1.41 -4.95
CA ASN A 106 -1.48 -0.77 -3.96
C ASN A 106 -1.69 -1.65 -2.72
N LEU A 107 -1.99 -2.94 -2.92
CA LEU A 107 -2.17 -3.90 -1.82
C LEU A 107 -0.88 -4.09 -1.02
N GLN A 108 0.28 -4.19 -1.68
CA GLN A 108 1.57 -4.29 -1.01
C GLN A 108 1.87 -3.05 -0.18
N SER A 109 1.58 -1.85 -0.70
CA SER A 109 1.77 -0.60 0.04
C SER A 109 0.88 -0.53 1.28
N ALA A 110 -0.40 -0.91 1.14
CA ALA A 110 -1.35 -0.97 2.25
C ALA A 110 -0.92 -2.01 3.31
N GLN A 111 -0.47 -3.19 2.87
CA GLN A 111 0.05 -4.23 3.77
C GLN A 111 1.30 -3.75 4.51
N GLN A 112 2.21 -3.05 3.83
CA GLN A 112 3.41 -2.51 4.47
C GLN A 112 3.07 -1.42 5.49
N ALA A 113 2.08 -0.55 5.21
CA ALA A 113 1.60 0.44 6.16
C ALA A 113 1.02 -0.23 7.41
N SER A 114 0.14 -1.22 7.24
CA SER A 114 -0.44 -1.97 8.36
C SER A 114 0.61 -2.75 9.17
N ALA A 115 1.65 -3.28 8.51
CA ALA A 115 2.78 -3.93 9.18
C ALA A 115 3.57 -2.94 10.05
N ARG A 116 3.84 -1.72 9.54
CA ARG A 116 4.51 -0.66 10.31
C ARG A 116 3.67 -0.24 11.52
N GLU A 117 2.37 0.01 11.33
CA GLU A 117 1.45 0.32 12.44
C GLU A 117 1.46 -0.78 13.51
N SER A 118 1.45 -2.05 13.08
CA SER A 118 1.50 -3.18 14.01
C SER A 118 2.81 -3.24 14.79
N ASP A 119 3.93 -2.88 14.18
CA ASP A 119 5.24 -2.89 14.84
C ASP A 119 5.39 -1.68 15.79
N ASP A 120 4.88 -0.51 15.41
CA ASP A 120 4.81 0.67 16.28
C ASP A 120 3.96 0.39 17.53
N ILE A 121 2.78 -0.23 17.36
CA ILE A 121 1.92 -0.63 18.48
C ILE A 121 2.64 -1.63 19.40
N LYS A 122 3.36 -2.62 18.85
CA LYS A 122 4.13 -3.57 19.66
C LYS A 122 5.25 -2.87 20.43
N ALA A 123 5.94 -1.90 19.82
CA ALA A 123 6.97 -1.13 20.48
C ALA A 123 6.41 -0.31 21.65
N GLU A 124 5.27 0.38 21.44
CA GLU A 124 4.58 1.13 22.48
C GLU A 124 4.08 0.21 23.61
N LEU A 125 3.50 -0.94 23.29
CA LEU A 125 3.11 -1.96 24.28
C LEU A 125 4.30 -2.45 25.10
N THR A 126 5.46 -2.63 24.49
CA THR A 126 6.67 -3.07 25.20
C THR A 126 7.19 -1.97 26.13
N ARG A 127 7.14 -0.72 25.68
CA ARG A 127 7.48 0.44 26.50
C ARG A 127 6.57 0.56 27.72
N LEU A 128 5.25 0.56 27.51
CA LEU A 128 4.26 0.65 28.60
C LEU A 128 4.38 -0.50 29.60
N ARG A 129 4.68 -1.72 29.14
CA ARG A 129 4.95 -2.86 30.03
C ARG A 129 6.18 -2.62 30.91
N THR A 130 7.23 -2.02 30.34
CA THR A 130 8.46 -1.72 31.10
C THR A 130 8.17 -0.63 32.14
N GLU A 131 7.51 0.46 31.74
CA GLU A 131 7.10 1.54 32.65
C GLU A 131 6.18 1.02 33.77
N LEU A 132 5.29 0.06 33.49
CA LEU A 132 4.46 -0.58 34.50
C LEU A 132 5.28 -1.38 35.50
N VAL A 133 6.23 -2.19 35.04
CA VAL A 133 7.13 -2.97 35.92
C VAL A 133 7.94 -2.04 36.82
N ASP A 134 8.48 -0.95 36.27
CA ASP A 134 9.24 0.04 37.04
C ASP A 134 8.35 0.72 38.10
N ALA A 135 7.10 1.07 37.74
CA ALA A 135 6.14 1.63 38.68
C ALA A 135 5.77 0.65 39.80
N GLU A 136 5.58 -0.63 39.48
CA GLU A 136 5.32 -1.69 40.47
C GLU A 136 6.50 -1.85 41.45
N GLN A 137 7.74 -1.73 40.97
CA GLN A 137 8.93 -1.75 41.82
C GLN A 137 8.97 -0.55 42.77
N VAL A 138 8.75 0.65 42.25
CA VAL A 138 8.68 1.88 43.08
C VAL A 138 7.58 1.77 44.13
N GLU A 139 6.40 1.25 43.75
CA GLU A 139 5.32 1.04 44.70
C GLU A 139 5.71 0.04 45.81
N ALA A 140 6.41 -1.05 45.47
CA ALA A 140 6.90 -2.01 46.45
C ALA A 140 7.91 -1.40 47.42
N GLU A 141 8.84 -0.57 46.92
CA GLU A 141 9.82 0.16 47.75
C GLU A 141 9.13 1.14 48.71
N LEU A 142 8.18 1.94 48.21
CA LEU A 142 7.41 2.88 49.03
C LEU A 142 6.60 2.15 50.10
N ARG A 143 5.96 1.03 49.76
CA ARG A 143 5.23 0.18 50.72
C ARG A 143 6.15 -0.34 51.82
N SER A 144 7.36 -0.81 51.47
CA SER A 144 8.35 -1.26 52.46
C SER A 144 8.84 -0.12 53.36
N GLY A 145 9.11 1.06 52.79
CA GLY A 145 9.53 2.23 53.55
C GLY A 145 8.45 2.73 54.52
N LEU A 146 7.19 2.75 54.08
CA LEU A 146 6.05 3.07 54.94
C LEU A 146 5.91 2.08 56.10
N ALA A 147 6.11 0.78 55.86
CA ALA A 147 6.09 -0.22 56.92
C ALA A 147 7.18 0.05 57.97
N GLY A 148 8.40 0.38 57.55
CA GLY A 148 9.49 0.74 58.46
C GLY A 148 9.20 1.99 59.30
N LEU A 149 8.69 3.06 58.68
CA LEU A 149 8.29 4.28 59.41
C LEU A 149 7.16 4.04 60.41
N VAL A 150 6.24 3.13 60.09
CA VAL A 150 5.18 2.71 61.01
C VAL A 150 5.77 2.00 62.23
N GLU A 151 6.74 1.10 62.04
CA GLU A 151 7.44 0.44 63.14
C GLU A 151 8.23 1.43 64.01
N GLU A 152 8.94 2.39 63.40
CA GLU A 152 9.66 3.44 64.13
C GLU A 152 8.72 4.32 64.95
N ARG A 153 7.58 4.72 64.38
CA ARG A 153 6.54 5.47 65.10
C ARG A 153 6.04 4.68 66.30
N ASP A 154 5.74 3.39 66.11
CA ASP A 154 5.21 2.55 67.19
C ASP A 154 6.24 2.36 68.32
N ALA A 155 7.53 2.23 67.98
CA ALA A 155 8.61 2.20 68.96
C ALA A 155 8.75 3.53 69.72
N LEU A 156 8.76 4.67 69.03
CA LEU A 156 8.83 6.00 69.66
C LEU A 156 7.61 6.29 70.53
N GLN A 157 6.42 5.85 70.11
CA GLN A 157 5.20 5.98 70.90
C GLN A 157 5.31 5.18 72.20
N LEU A 158 5.85 3.96 72.14
CA LEU A 158 6.11 3.15 73.33
C LEU A 158 7.12 3.82 74.27
N GLU A 159 8.22 4.37 73.74
CA GLU A 159 9.20 5.10 74.54
C GLU A 159 8.60 6.34 75.21
N LEU A 160 7.75 7.08 74.49
CA LEU A 160 7.02 8.22 75.03
C LEU A 160 6.08 7.80 76.16
N ASP A 161 5.31 6.72 75.97
CA ASP A 161 4.40 6.19 76.98
C ASP A 161 5.18 5.71 78.23
N GLU A 162 6.34 5.07 78.05
CA GLU A 162 7.24 4.70 79.16
C GLU A 162 7.81 5.92 79.88
N ALA A 163 8.24 6.96 79.15
CA ALA A 163 8.77 8.18 79.73
C ALA A 163 7.71 8.92 80.56
N LEU A 164 6.49 9.03 80.04
CA LEU A 164 5.34 9.59 80.75
C LEU A 164 5.03 8.77 82.02
N ALA A 165 5.11 7.44 81.95
CA ALA A 165 4.95 6.58 83.12
C ALA A 165 6.08 6.76 84.15
N ARG A 166 7.33 6.96 83.72
CA ARG A 166 8.47 7.26 84.61
C ARG A 166 8.35 8.63 85.28
N GLU A 167 7.90 9.64 84.55
CA GLU A 167 7.62 10.97 85.10
C GLU A 167 6.50 10.90 86.14
N ALA A 168 5.43 10.14 85.88
CA ALA A 168 4.37 9.87 86.85
C ALA A 168 4.85 9.05 88.07
N ALA A 169 5.92 8.25 87.93
CA ALA A 169 6.49 7.41 88.97
C ALA A 169 7.67 8.06 89.74
N MET A 170 8.15 9.24 89.34
CA MET A 170 9.11 10.00 90.12
C MET A 170 8.45 10.43 91.45
N PRO A 171 9.07 10.17 92.62
CA PRO A 171 8.57 10.74 93.86
C PRO A 171 8.75 12.27 93.80
N ALA A 172 7.72 13.01 94.21
CA ALA A 172 7.80 14.45 94.37
C ALA A 172 9.02 14.80 95.23
N ALA A 173 10.09 15.31 94.61
CA ALA A 173 11.23 15.84 95.34
C ALA A 173 10.78 17.11 96.05
N GLU A 174 10.59 17.03 97.37
CA GLU A 174 10.40 18.19 98.23
C GLU A 174 11.68 19.04 98.21
N GLY A 175 11.69 20.04 97.33
CA GLY A 175 12.72 21.08 97.26
C GLY A 175 12.07 22.46 97.05
N PRO A 176 12.69 23.56 97.54
CA PRO A 176 11.97 24.80 97.90
C PRO A 176 11.40 25.63 96.74
N PHE A 177 11.53 25.16 95.49
CA PHE A 177 11.13 25.90 94.29
C PHE A 177 10.22 25.12 93.33
N ALA A 178 9.74 23.93 93.69
CA ALA A 178 8.92 23.10 92.82
C ALA A 178 7.40 23.28 93.07
N ARG A 179 6.83 24.40 92.60
CA ARG A 179 5.40 24.49 92.22
C ARG A 179 5.15 25.71 91.35
N VAL A 180 5.44 25.60 90.06
CA VAL A 180 4.78 26.42 89.03
C VAL A 180 4.32 25.49 87.93
N ALA A 181 3.24 24.77 88.22
CA ALA A 181 2.39 24.16 87.21
C ALA A 181 0.96 24.68 87.41
N THR A 182 0.69 25.79 86.73
CA THR A 182 -0.40 25.90 85.74
C THR A 182 -1.82 25.54 86.19
N ALA A 183 -2.32 26.22 87.22
CA ALA A 183 -3.77 26.36 87.46
C ALA A 183 -4.15 27.81 87.85
N ASP A 184 -3.25 28.56 88.52
CA ASP A 184 -3.57 29.90 89.02
C ASP A 184 -3.37 31.04 88.00
N HIS A 185 -2.63 30.84 86.91
CA HIS A 185 -2.40 31.91 85.91
C HIS A 185 -3.62 32.17 85.04
N GLU A 186 -4.49 31.18 84.80
CA GLU A 186 -5.67 31.33 83.94
C GLU A 186 -6.79 32.11 84.63
N ALA A 187 -6.92 31.99 85.97
CA ALA A 187 -7.91 32.71 86.76
C ALA A 187 -7.64 34.22 86.90
N GLY A 188 -6.37 34.65 86.75
CA GLY A 188 -5.96 36.05 86.83
C GLY A 188 -5.77 36.75 85.48
N LEU A 189 -5.59 35.99 84.40
CA LEU A 189 -5.30 36.54 83.07
C LEU A 189 -6.51 37.25 82.47
N ALA A 190 -7.71 36.67 82.62
CA ALA A 190 -8.94 37.27 82.07
C ALA A 190 -9.26 38.65 82.68
N PRO A 191 -9.26 38.84 84.02
CA PRO A 191 -9.42 40.17 84.61
C PRO A 191 -8.29 41.16 84.28
N ALA A 192 -7.06 40.66 84.06
CA ALA A 192 -5.92 41.51 83.71
C ALA A 192 -6.00 42.03 82.26
N LEU A 193 -6.46 41.19 81.33
CA LEU A 193 -6.68 41.56 79.94
C LEU A 193 -7.85 42.56 79.79
N GLU A 194 -8.94 42.40 80.57
CA GLU A 194 -10.04 43.39 80.60
C GLU A 194 -9.56 44.77 81.07
N ARG A 195 -8.80 44.85 82.18
CA ARG A 195 -8.24 46.13 82.65
C ARG A 195 -7.27 46.75 81.65
N PHE A 196 -6.52 45.92 80.92
CA PHE A 196 -5.60 46.41 79.89
C PHE A 196 -6.36 46.96 78.68
N ALA A 197 -7.46 46.32 78.28
CA ALA A 197 -8.35 46.81 77.24
C ALA A 197 -8.99 48.15 77.63
N GLU A 198 -9.49 48.30 78.86
CA GLU A 198 -10.02 49.58 79.38
C GLU A 198 -8.95 50.68 79.39
N LEU A 199 -7.69 50.34 79.73
CA LEU A 199 -6.57 51.31 79.69
C LEU A 199 -6.26 51.76 78.27
N LEU A 200 -6.33 50.86 77.29
CA LEU A 200 -6.14 51.20 75.87
C LEU A 200 -7.28 52.08 75.33
N GLU A 201 -8.53 51.79 75.70
CA GLU A 201 -9.70 52.60 75.33
C GLU A 201 -9.60 54.02 75.92
N ASN A 202 -9.26 54.14 77.21
CA ASN A 202 -9.01 55.45 77.84
C ASN A 202 -7.82 56.22 77.22
N CYS A 203 -6.82 55.52 76.69
CA CYS A 203 -5.71 56.15 75.97
C CYS A 203 -6.13 56.60 74.57
N ALA A 204 -6.96 55.82 73.88
CA ALA A 204 -7.54 56.20 72.60
C ALA A 204 -8.42 57.45 72.74
N ASP A 205 -9.32 57.49 73.73
CA ASP A 205 -10.17 58.66 74.02
C ASP A 205 -9.35 59.93 74.32
N LYS A 206 -8.25 59.79 75.06
CA LYS A 206 -7.33 60.90 75.35
C LYS A 206 -6.55 61.37 74.12
N LEU A 207 -6.25 60.49 73.18
CA LEU A 207 -5.60 60.85 71.92
C LEU A 207 -6.61 61.51 70.97
N GLU A 208 -7.83 60.98 70.85
CA GLU A 208 -8.88 61.58 70.03
C GLU A 208 -9.37 62.93 70.57
N GLY A 209 -9.50 63.08 71.89
CA GLY A 209 -9.81 64.36 72.53
C GLY A 209 -8.72 65.42 72.37
N LYS A 210 -7.45 65.00 72.22
CA LYS A 210 -6.30 65.88 71.97
C LYS A 210 -6.13 66.23 70.48
N VAL A 211 -6.73 65.45 69.59
CA VAL A 211 -6.78 65.73 68.13
C VAL A 211 -7.93 66.67 67.76
N GLN A 212 -9.00 66.74 68.57
CA GLN A 212 -10.07 67.75 68.42
C GLN A 212 -9.76 69.10 69.08
N THR A 213 -8.66 69.20 69.85
CA THR A 213 -8.19 70.43 70.53
C THR A 213 -6.73 70.72 70.20
N SER A 214 -6.43 70.91 68.90
CA SER A 214 -5.37 71.85 68.51
C SER A 214 -5.91 73.28 68.53
#